data_AF-A0A2E3XPD0-F1
#
_entry.id   AF-A0A2E3XPD0-F1
#
_cell.length_a   1.000
_cell.length_b   1.000
_cell.length_c   1.000
_cell.angle_alpha   90.00
_cell.angle_beta   90.00
_cell.angle_gamma   90.00
#
_symmetry.space_group_name_H-M   'P 1'
#
loop_
_entity.id
_entity.type
_entity.pdbx_description
1 polymer ?
#
loop_
_entity_poly.entity_id
_entity_poly.type
_entity_poly.pdbx_seq_one_letter_code
_entity_poly.pdbx_strand_id
1 'polypeptide(L)'
;MVCSFHQKFLNFKSLTPISLLGGVLFLILSSPLSAQYDAVSSTYYQWLPQNMEGKKFSGKCYELDRETSGQKYQSIVPSSKCYPGKEEISHRWIQDQTAPKGKCFEVDRATGGNQYSKPVSWKFCTPKNKEYTLSEGSCYLLGQFETTPFVKKVNFDFCKSSQIEMKFVLGPSGIRGQCFEIDKVNNLSKPTSLSECRPDKTQFIWNSERGRCFEIPKDGNIANYIATASKNKCRPDASNLIYQWVQSEDPYCLEISKDLSTNRFQNKVNDELCLKDIKMDYRFIKVSPIAGQCFQIDQETQGKKVTKKTGLDQCKDRVEELEIIPLTYNKKSYCIEIDKKNKESGYRRSISKKYCTIRTTEFKWIPNSENPFEGQCKKMSLYRGEEVWGNTTDKNCKTESTRYYWYTPDAFPIKWIAKQRKRSKSLINIDSIISNKDNLVFFGKCYEIDKEKGPLLYSSSVSSKKCKPSETTLRYFHPKKYLNGGCFVVDKKTRGSQFLKKTLDKACKDEFLKTKKEIEDENRDYINGI
;
A
#
# COMPACT_ATOMS: atom_id res chain seq x y z
N MET A 1 -33.45 30.93 25.85
CA MET A 1 -34.21 31.18 24.60
C MET A 1 -33.86 30.05 23.64
N VAL A 2 -34.90 29.34 23.20
CA VAL A 2 -34.92 28.10 22.42
C VAL A 2 -34.24 28.29 21.06
N CYS A 3 -33.49 27.29 20.55
CA CYS A 3 -33.72 26.73 19.21
C CYS A 3 -32.80 25.56 18.85
N SER A 4 -33.47 24.53 18.33
CA SER A 4 -33.03 23.20 17.92
C SER A 4 -32.28 23.16 16.58
N PHE A 5 -31.46 22.11 16.47
CA PHE A 5 -31.28 21.17 15.35
C PHE A 5 -31.88 21.51 13.98
N HIS A 6 -31.07 21.38 12.92
CA HIS A 6 -31.50 20.71 11.69
C HIS A 6 -30.32 20.07 10.93
N GLN A 7 -30.46 18.77 10.68
CA GLN A 7 -29.53 17.88 9.96
C GLN A 7 -30.18 17.58 8.61
N LYS A 8 -29.50 17.90 7.49
CA LYS A 8 -30.02 17.66 6.13
C LYS A 8 -29.57 16.29 5.61
N PHE A 9 -30.55 15.42 5.34
CA PHE A 9 -30.44 14.22 4.49
C PHE A 9 -30.73 14.60 3.03
N LEU A 10 -29.90 14.13 2.10
CA LEU A 10 -30.14 14.22 0.65
C LEU A 10 -30.69 12.89 0.13
N ASN A 11 -31.95 12.91 -0.32
CA ASN A 11 -32.58 11.86 -1.13
C ASN A 11 -32.45 12.22 -2.61
N PHE A 12 -31.82 11.36 -3.41
CA PHE A 12 -31.82 11.46 -4.87
C PHE A 12 -32.88 10.51 -5.43
N LYS A 13 -33.97 11.08 -5.96
CA LYS A 13 -34.90 10.42 -6.88
C LYS A 13 -34.53 10.87 -8.30
N SER A 14 -34.25 9.94 -9.22
CA SER A 14 -34.32 10.20 -10.65
C SER A 14 -35.43 9.36 -11.26
N LEU A 15 -36.41 10.07 -11.81
CA LEU A 15 -37.44 9.59 -12.73
C LEU A 15 -36.95 9.86 -14.15
N THR A 16 -37.16 8.93 -15.09
CA THR A 16 -37.43 9.25 -16.50
C THR A 16 -38.34 8.16 -17.11
N PRO A 17 -39.10 8.49 -18.18
CA PRO A 17 -40.34 7.81 -18.52
C PRO A 17 -40.31 6.98 -19.84
N ILE A 18 -41.26 6.04 -19.90
CA ILE A 18 -42.12 5.61 -21.02
C ILE A 18 -41.55 5.57 -22.46
N SER A 19 -41.61 4.39 -23.07
CA SER A 19 -42.03 4.23 -24.48
C SER A 19 -42.66 2.84 -24.71
N LEU A 20 -43.93 2.89 -25.12
CA LEU A 20 -44.81 1.79 -25.55
C LEU A 20 -44.84 1.75 -27.10
N LEU A 21 -45.30 0.61 -27.65
CA LEU A 21 -45.54 0.26 -29.07
C LEU A 21 -44.34 -0.43 -29.77
N GLY A 22 -44.46 -1.58 -30.43
CA GLY A 22 -45.63 -2.38 -30.77
C GLY A 22 -45.21 -3.78 -31.22
N GLY A 23 -46.15 -4.73 -31.16
CA GLY A 23 -45.97 -6.08 -31.65
C GLY A 23 -46.07 -6.15 -33.17
N VAL A 24 -45.27 -7.03 -33.78
CA VAL A 24 -45.59 -7.67 -35.05
C VAL A 24 -45.28 -9.17 -34.92
N LEU A 25 -46.33 -9.92 -35.20
CA LEU A 25 -46.45 -11.35 -35.39
C LEU A 25 -45.48 -11.84 -36.50
N PHE A 26 -44.67 -12.88 -36.25
CA PHE A 26 -44.26 -13.80 -37.31
C PHE A 26 -44.14 -15.22 -36.73
N LEU A 27 -45.03 -16.07 -37.25
CA LEU A 27 -45.16 -17.49 -36.97
C LEU A 27 -44.41 -18.28 -38.05
N ILE A 28 -43.79 -19.39 -37.61
CA ILE A 28 -43.47 -20.63 -38.34
C ILE A 28 -42.26 -20.59 -39.28
N LEU A 29 -41.21 -21.33 -38.89
CA LEU A 29 -40.66 -22.43 -39.68
C LEU A 29 -39.89 -23.40 -38.77
N SER A 30 -40.47 -24.57 -38.59
CA SER A 30 -39.94 -25.77 -37.97
C SER A 30 -38.93 -26.47 -38.88
N SER A 31 -37.78 -26.90 -38.34
CA SER A 31 -37.12 -28.21 -38.58
C SER A 31 -35.75 -28.30 -37.86
N PRO A 32 -35.27 -29.52 -37.55
CA PRO A 32 -34.50 -29.80 -36.34
C PRO A 32 -32.99 -29.89 -36.58
N LEU A 33 -32.20 -29.24 -35.74
CA LEU A 33 -30.80 -29.61 -35.48
C LEU A 33 -30.61 -29.85 -33.98
N SER A 34 -31.17 -30.97 -33.54
CA SER A 34 -30.78 -31.61 -32.29
C SER A 34 -29.48 -32.39 -32.55
N ALA A 35 -28.34 -31.76 -32.32
CA ALA A 35 -27.04 -32.42 -32.32
C ALA A 35 -26.24 -31.97 -31.08
N GLN A 36 -26.43 -32.74 -30.00
CA GLN A 36 -25.46 -33.02 -28.94
C GLN A 36 -24.81 -31.81 -28.24
N TYR A 37 -25.60 -31.12 -27.42
CA TYR A 37 -25.09 -30.39 -26.24
C TYR A 37 -25.35 -31.19 -24.96
N ASP A 38 -25.27 -32.52 -25.01
CA ASP A 38 -25.55 -33.37 -23.86
C ASP A 38 -24.31 -34.08 -23.35
N ALA A 39 -23.59 -33.36 -22.51
CA ALA A 39 -23.13 -33.86 -21.22
C ALA A 39 -22.55 -32.68 -20.46
N VAL A 40 -23.39 -31.99 -19.66
CA VAL A 40 -22.87 -31.26 -18.51
C VAL A 40 -22.16 -32.33 -17.67
N SER A 41 -20.83 -32.42 -17.79
CA SER A 41 -20.04 -33.39 -17.03
C SER A 41 -20.39 -33.19 -15.57
N SER A 42 -21.06 -34.16 -14.95
CA SER A 42 -21.48 -34.06 -13.56
C SER A 42 -20.24 -33.75 -12.72
N THR A 43 -20.24 -32.63 -11.99
CA THR A 43 -19.16 -32.28 -11.06
C THR A 43 -19.50 -32.77 -9.66
N TYR A 44 -18.48 -32.94 -8.82
CA TYR A 44 -18.64 -33.19 -7.39
C TYR A 44 -17.61 -32.39 -6.60
N TYR A 45 -17.89 -32.19 -5.30
CA TYR A 45 -16.99 -31.45 -4.41
C TYR A 45 -16.14 -32.40 -3.59
N GLN A 46 -14.83 -32.16 -3.55
CA GLN A 46 -13.88 -32.96 -2.79
C GLN A 46 -12.89 -32.07 -2.05
N TRP A 47 -12.69 -32.34 -0.78
CA TRP A 47 -11.61 -31.74 -0.01
C TRP A 47 -10.31 -32.48 -0.28
N LEU A 48 -9.27 -31.74 -0.67
CA LEU A 48 -7.93 -32.29 -0.82
C LEU A 48 -7.04 -31.72 0.29
N PRO A 49 -6.51 -32.58 1.18
CA PRO A 49 -5.58 -32.14 2.21
C PRO A 49 -4.29 -31.62 1.55
N GLN A 50 -3.81 -30.48 2.02
CA GLN A 50 -2.49 -29.96 1.69
C GLN A 50 -1.53 -30.52 2.73
N ASN A 51 -0.89 -31.64 2.42
CA ASN A 51 0.16 -32.23 3.24
C ASN A 51 1.41 -31.33 3.19
N MET A 52 1.38 -30.23 3.94
CA MET A 52 2.57 -29.47 4.29
C MET A 52 3.10 -30.06 5.59
N GLU A 53 4.38 -30.44 5.63
CA GLU A 53 5.05 -30.91 6.84
C GLU A 53 4.70 -29.99 8.03
N GLY A 54 4.16 -30.59 9.09
CA GLY A 54 3.77 -29.88 10.32
C GLY A 54 2.39 -29.21 10.34
N LYS A 55 1.60 -29.22 9.25
CA LYS A 55 0.24 -28.65 9.23
C LYS A 55 -0.84 -29.72 9.08
N LYS A 56 -1.23 -30.34 10.20
CA LYS A 56 -2.46 -31.16 10.25
C LYS A 56 -3.69 -30.28 9.96
N PHE A 57 -4.66 -30.81 9.23
CA PHE A 57 -5.94 -30.15 8.91
C PHE A 57 -5.85 -28.88 8.05
N SER A 58 -4.82 -28.78 7.19
CA SER A 58 -4.86 -27.84 6.06
C SER A 58 -5.34 -28.54 4.80
N GLY A 59 -6.31 -27.94 4.11
CA GLY A 59 -6.80 -28.43 2.83
C GLY A 59 -7.57 -27.37 2.07
N LYS A 60 -8.00 -27.72 0.86
CA LYS A 60 -8.86 -26.88 0.02
C LYS A 60 -9.99 -27.72 -0.55
N CYS A 61 -11.15 -27.10 -0.72
CA CYS A 61 -12.28 -27.70 -1.40
C CYS A 61 -12.16 -27.48 -2.91
N TYR A 62 -12.31 -28.54 -3.69
CA TYR A 62 -12.28 -28.52 -5.14
C TYR A 62 -13.62 -28.97 -5.71
N GLU A 63 -14.02 -28.36 -6.81
CA GLU A 63 -15.01 -28.91 -7.72
C GLU A 63 -14.27 -29.70 -8.80
N LEU A 64 -14.59 -30.98 -8.92
CA LEU A 64 -13.91 -31.92 -9.81
C LEU A 64 -14.92 -32.52 -10.79
N ASP A 65 -14.51 -32.81 -12.02
CA ASP A 65 -15.33 -33.62 -12.92
C ASP A 65 -15.41 -35.07 -12.44
N ARG A 66 -16.61 -35.66 -12.47
CA ARG A 66 -16.82 -37.04 -12.02
C ARG A 66 -16.18 -38.08 -12.94
N GLU A 67 -16.08 -37.80 -14.24
CA GLU A 67 -15.58 -38.76 -15.23
C GLU A 67 -14.10 -39.10 -15.01
N THR A 68 -13.29 -38.11 -14.64
CA THR A 68 -11.84 -38.28 -14.49
C THR A 68 -11.30 -37.92 -13.12
N SER A 69 -12.19 -37.71 -12.15
CA SER A 69 -11.84 -37.34 -10.78
C SER A 69 -10.92 -36.12 -10.73
N GLY A 70 -11.15 -35.14 -11.60
CA GLY A 70 -10.42 -33.88 -11.63
C GLY A 70 -9.26 -33.77 -12.61
N GLN A 71 -8.96 -34.81 -13.40
CA GLN A 71 -7.88 -34.74 -14.40
C GLN A 71 -8.24 -33.82 -15.58
N LYS A 72 -9.53 -33.78 -15.98
CA LYS A 72 -10.03 -32.90 -17.05
C LYS A 72 -10.44 -31.53 -16.52
N TYR A 73 -11.06 -31.45 -15.35
CA TYR A 73 -11.49 -30.20 -14.73
C TYR A 73 -11.33 -30.22 -13.21
N GLN A 74 -10.61 -29.23 -12.69
CA GLN A 74 -10.52 -28.95 -11.27
C GLN A 74 -10.58 -27.44 -11.02
N SER A 75 -11.39 -27.01 -10.06
CA SER A 75 -11.50 -25.62 -9.66
C SER A 75 -11.57 -25.50 -8.13
N ILE A 76 -10.84 -24.55 -7.55
CA ILE A 76 -10.89 -24.29 -6.11
C ILE A 76 -12.19 -23.54 -5.79
N VAL A 77 -12.96 -24.05 -4.84
CA VAL A 77 -14.25 -23.48 -4.42
C VAL A 77 -14.27 -23.18 -2.91
N PRO A 78 -15.25 -22.40 -2.40
CA PRO A 78 -15.39 -22.17 -0.97
C PRO A 78 -15.54 -23.47 -0.17
N SER A 79 -14.94 -23.53 1.03
CA SER A 79 -14.96 -24.75 1.87
C SER A 79 -16.36 -25.20 2.28
N SER A 80 -17.36 -24.32 2.26
CA SER A 80 -18.76 -24.67 2.52
C SER A 80 -19.35 -25.65 1.50
N LYS A 81 -18.76 -25.80 0.30
CA LYS A 81 -19.19 -26.78 -0.71
C LYS A 81 -18.77 -28.22 -0.39
N CYS A 82 -17.72 -28.39 0.42
CA CYS A 82 -17.27 -29.69 0.91
C CYS A 82 -17.76 -29.98 2.34
N TYR A 83 -18.80 -29.28 2.80
CA TYR A 83 -19.30 -29.41 4.16
C TYR A 83 -20.15 -30.69 4.30
N PRO A 84 -19.82 -31.62 5.22
CA PRO A 84 -20.53 -32.91 5.36
C PRO A 84 -21.90 -32.80 6.05
N GLY A 85 -22.30 -31.60 6.50
CA GLY A 85 -23.54 -31.40 7.24
C GLY A 85 -23.32 -31.42 8.76
N LYS A 86 -24.27 -30.85 9.52
CA LYS A 86 -24.11 -30.60 10.97
C LYS A 86 -24.07 -31.87 11.83
N GLU A 87 -24.68 -32.97 11.37
CA GLU A 87 -24.71 -34.22 12.13
C GLU A 87 -23.43 -35.04 11.94
N GLU A 88 -22.69 -34.77 10.86
CA GLU A 88 -21.46 -35.45 10.46
C GLU A 88 -20.20 -34.72 10.89
N ILE A 89 -20.31 -33.63 11.65
CA ILE A 89 -19.15 -32.89 12.17
C ILE A 89 -18.79 -33.32 13.60
N SER A 90 -17.51 -33.23 13.93
CA SER A 90 -16.98 -33.22 15.28
C SER A 90 -15.96 -32.09 15.43
N HIS A 91 -15.58 -31.77 16.68
CA HIS A 91 -14.58 -30.76 16.97
C HIS A 91 -13.30 -31.45 17.44
N ARG A 92 -12.13 -31.00 16.97
CA ARG A 92 -10.82 -31.53 17.36
C ARG A 92 -9.92 -30.39 17.82
N TRP A 93 -9.31 -30.55 18.99
CA TRP A 93 -8.27 -29.66 19.48
C TRP A 93 -6.89 -30.17 19.06
N ILE A 94 -6.10 -29.32 18.42
CA ILE A 94 -4.73 -29.64 18.00
C ILE A 94 -3.78 -28.69 18.68
N GLN A 95 -2.96 -29.23 19.59
CA GLN A 95 -1.92 -28.50 20.27
C GLN A 95 -0.78 -28.17 19.30
N ASP A 96 -0.30 -26.94 19.38
CA ASP A 96 0.91 -26.49 18.70
C ASP A 96 2.12 -27.11 19.40
N GLN A 97 3.03 -27.73 18.64
CA GLN A 97 4.22 -28.35 19.22
C GLN A 97 5.19 -27.30 19.81
N THR A 98 5.08 -26.04 19.37
CA THR A 98 6.01 -24.98 19.76
C THR A 98 5.51 -24.09 20.90
N ALA A 99 4.26 -24.25 21.32
CA ALA A 99 3.66 -23.39 22.33
C ALA A 99 2.55 -24.13 23.12
N PRO A 100 2.22 -23.70 24.35
CA PRO A 100 1.02 -24.15 25.08
C PRO A 100 -0.30 -23.66 24.44
N LYS A 101 -0.29 -23.39 23.13
CA LYS A 101 -1.43 -22.91 22.35
C LYS A 101 -1.88 -24.05 21.46
N GLY A 102 -3.15 -24.03 21.08
CA GLY A 102 -3.67 -24.92 20.06
C GLY A 102 -4.75 -24.25 19.24
N LYS A 103 -5.25 -24.98 18.26
CA LYS A 103 -6.35 -24.57 17.39
C LYS A 103 -7.46 -25.61 17.47
N CYS A 104 -8.69 -25.12 17.49
CA CYS A 104 -9.88 -25.95 17.38
C CYS A 104 -10.29 -26.03 15.92
N PHE A 105 -10.60 -27.23 15.46
CA PHE A 105 -11.07 -27.48 14.10
C PHE A 105 -12.42 -28.16 14.15
N GLU A 106 -13.31 -27.75 13.27
CA GLU A 106 -14.46 -28.54 12.86
C GLU A 106 -13.96 -29.52 11.79
N VAL A 107 -14.19 -30.81 12.02
CA VAL A 107 -13.74 -31.88 11.15
C VAL A 107 -14.90 -32.80 10.81
N ASP A 108 -14.84 -33.47 9.66
CA ASP A 108 -15.77 -34.56 9.40
C ASP A 108 -15.54 -35.70 10.42
N ARG A 109 -16.62 -36.20 11.00
CA ARG A 109 -16.60 -37.23 12.06
C ARG A 109 -16.11 -38.57 11.50
N ALA A 110 -16.50 -38.90 10.27
CA ALA A 110 -16.21 -40.19 9.65
C ALA A 110 -14.72 -40.43 9.44
N THR A 111 -13.98 -39.41 9.00
CA THR A 111 -12.53 -39.53 8.72
C THR A 111 -11.66 -38.74 9.67
N GLY A 112 -12.26 -38.00 10.60
CA GLY A 112 -11.54 -37.19 11.60
C GLY A 112 -10.83 -35.99 11.02
N GLY A 113 -11.19 -35.53 9.81
CA GLY A 113 -10.70 -34.29 9.19
C GLY A 113 -9.96 -34.45 7.86
N ASN A 114 -9.90 -35.68 7.32
CA ASN A 114 -9.29 -35.95 6.01
C ASN A 114 -10.18 -35.52 4.85
N GLN A 115 -11.51 -35.56 5.03
CA GLN A 115 -12.50 -35.15 4.01
C GLN A 115 -13.05 -33.75 4.25
N TYR A 116 -12.90 -33.18 5.44
CA TYR A 116 -13.23 -31.80 5.70
C TYR A 116 -12.54 -31.32 6.96
N SER A 117 -11.89 -30.16 6.91
CA SER A 117 -11.45 -29.48 8.11
C SER A 117 -11.51 -27.96 7.98
N LYS A 118 -11.96 -27.30 9.04
CA LYS A 118 -12.05 -25.84 9.10
C LYS A 118 -11.69 -25.33 10.49
N PRO A 119 -10.80 -24.32 10.61
CA PRO A 119 -10.51 -23.73 11.90
C PRO A 119 -11.75 -23.00 12.45
N VAL A 120 -12.04 -23.21 13.73
CA VAL A 120 -13.17 -22.59 14.45
C VAL A 120 -12.73 -22.01 15.79
N SER A 121 -13.66 -21.36 16.49
CA SER A 121 -13.41 -20.82 17.82
C SER A 121 -13.04 -21.93 18.81
N TRP A 122 -12.04 -21.68 19.66
CA TRP A 122 -11.62 -22.61 20.72
C TRP A 122 -12.74 -22.99 21.69
N LYS A 123 -13.80 -22.16 21.78
CA LYS A 123 -14.99 -22.42 22.60
C LYS A 123 -15.67 -23.74 22.25
N PHE A 124 -15.62 -24.17 20.99
CA PHE A 124 -16.18 -25.46 20.56
C PHE A 124 -15.34 -26.68 20.99
N CYS A 125 -14.08 -26.45 21.38
CA CYS A 125 -13.19 -27.48 21.93
C CYS A 125 -12.95 -27.28 23.44
N THR A 126 -13.85 -26.60 24.16
CA THR A 126 -13.67 -26.38 25.60
C THR A 126 -14.06 -27.64 26.37
N PRO A 127 -13.18 -28.20 27.23
CA PRO A 127 -13.48 -29.41 27.99
C PRO A 127 -14.57 -29.16 29.04
N LYS A 128 -15.33 -30.22 29.38
CA LYS A 128 -16.35 -30.16 30.45
C LYS A 128 -15.71 -29.91 31.82
N ASN A 129 -14.67 -30.69 32.13
CA ASN A 129 -13.86 -30.53 33.32
C ASN A 129 -12.71 -29.58 32.98
N LYS A 130 -12.80 -28.36 33.49
CA LYS A 130 -11.86 -27.29 33.17
C LYS A 130 -11.40 -26.60 34.43
N GLU A 131 -10.11 -26.29 34.48
CA GLU A 131 -9.46 -25.61 35.60
C GLU A 131 -8.74 -24.37 35.07
N TYR A 132 -8.76 -23.29 35.84
CA TYR A 132 -8.01 -22.09 35.54
C TYR A 132 -6.73 -22.11 36.37
N THR A 133 -5.58 -22.21 35.71
CA THR A 133 -4.27 -22.13 36.38
C THR A 133 -3.50 -20.93 35.88
N LEU A 134 -2.58 -20.44 36.70
CA LEU A 134 -1.67 -19.39 36.30
C LEU A 134 -0.25 -19.95 36.14
N SER A 135 0.41 -19.58 35.04
CA SER A 135 1.79 -19.91 34.78
C SER A 135 2.48 -18.75 34.05
N GLU A 136 3.71 -18.39 34.43
CA GLU A 136 4.51 -17.33 33.79
C GLU A 136 3.75 -15.99 33.60
N GLY A 137 2.99 -15.56 34.62
CA GLY A 137 2.21 -14.31 34.58
C GLY A 137 1.02 -14.32 33.61
N SER A 138 0.58 -15.50 33.15
CA SER A 138 -0.55 -15.67 32.24
C SER A 138 -1.57 -16.67 32.80
N CYS A 139 -2.87 -16.37 32.63
CA CYS A 139 -3.95 -17.28 33.00
C CYS A 139 -4.23 -18.27 31.87
N TYR A 140 -4.28 -19.56 32.21
CA TYR A 140 -4.53 -20.67 31.29
C TYR A 140 -5.75 -21.45 31.75
N LEU A 141 -6.62 -21.77 30.80
CA LEU A 141 -7.64 -22.77 30.94
C LEU A 141 -7.04 -24.13 30.58
N LEU A 142 -6.96 -25.00 31.58
CA LEU A 142 -6.53 -26.39 31.47
C LEU A 142 -7.75 -27.32 31.44
N GLY A 143 -7.57 -28.47 30.79
CA GLY A 143 -8.49 -29.59 30.89
C GLY A 143 -8.11 -30.68 29.91
N GLN A 144 -9.00 -31.64 29.73
CA GLN A 144 -8.81 -32.75 28.78
C GLN A 144 -9.93 -32.75 27.75
N PHE A 145 -9.58 -32.58 26.48
CA PHE A 145 -10.53 -32.67 25.38
C PHE A 145 -10.33 -34.00 24.66
N GLU A 146 -11.28 -34.92 24.85
CA GLU A 146 -11.16 -36.34 24.50
C GLU A 146 -9.91 -36.96 25.18
N THR A 147 -8.84 -37.20 24.43
CA THR A 147 -7.57 -37.75 24.92
C THR A 147 -6.43 -36.72 24.87
N THR A 148 -6.69 -35.51 24.37
CA THR A 148 -5.66 -34.48 24.18
C THR A 148 -5.67 -33.47 25.33
N PRO A 149 -4.50 -33.08 25.85
CA PRO A 149 -4.42 -31.98 26.82
C PRO A 149 -4.89 -30.69 26.16
N PHE A 150 -5.83 -30.02 26.81
CA PHE A 150 -6.33 -28.72 26.40
C PHE A 150 -5.62 -27.66 27.24
N VAL A 151 -4.90 -26.76 26.57
CA VAL A 151 -4.26 -25.60 27.20
C VAL A 151 -4.60 -24.37 26.38
N LYS A 152 -5.27 -23.40 27.01
CA LYS A 152 -5.63 -22.15 26.34
C LYS A 152 -5.36 -20.96 27.23
N LYS A 153 -4.51 -20.04 26.79
CA LYS A 153 -4.39 -18.72 27.43
C LYS A 153 -5.73 -17.98 27.36
N VAL A 154 -6.26 -17.57 28.51
CA VAL A 154 -7.53 -16.87 28.68
C VAL A 154 -7.30 -15.50 29.35
N ASN A 155 -8.38 -14.73 29.58
CA ASN A 155 -8.29 -13.48 30.31
C ASN A 155 -7.83 -13.75 31.75
N PHE A 156 -6.97 -12.88 32.27
CA PHE A 156 -6.42 -12.94 33.63
C PHE A 156 -7.52 -12.98 34.70
N ASP A 157 -8.66 -12.34 34.45
CA ASP A 157 -9.80 -12.26 35.37
C ASP A 157 -10.35 -13.65 35.78
N PHE A 158 -10.12 -14.69 34.98
CA PHE A 158 -10.53 -16.05 35.31
C PHE A 158 -9.63 -16.75 36.35
N CYS A 159 -8.41 -16.26 36.56
CA CYS A 159 -7.47 -16.79 37.56
C CYS A 159 -7.36 -15.89 38.81
N LYS A 160 -8.13 -14.80 38.84
CA LYS A 160 -8.03 -13.74 39.84
C LYS A 160 -8.76 -14.16 41.14
N SER A 161 -8.10 -14.01 42.29
CA SER A 161 -8.75 -14.16 43.60
C SER A 161 -9.58 -12.92 43.95
N SER A 162 -10.35 -12.97 45.04
CA SER A 162 -11.10 -11.81 45.54
C SER A 162 -10.21 -10.77 46.26
N GLN A 163 -8.95 -11.10 46.58
CA GLN A 163 -8.06 -10.23 47.38
C GLN A 163 -7.07 -9.47 46.50
N ILE A 164 -7.51 -8.31 46.02
CA ILE A 164 -6.81 -7.54 45.00
C ILE A 164 -6.41 -6.19 45.56
N GLU A 165 -5.13 -5.84 45.42
CA GLU A 165 -4.58 -4.55 45.82
C GLU A 165 -4.01 -3.83 44.59
N MET A 166 -4.31 -2.55 44.45
CA MET A 166 -3.66 -1.70 43.46
C MET A 166 -2.38 -1.12 44.07
N LYS A 167 -1.23 -1.39 43.44
CA LYS A 167 0.07 -0.90 43.87
C LYS A 167 0.77 -0.17 42.74
N PHE A 168 1.11 1.08 42.97
CA PHE A 168 1.97 1.84 42.07
C PHE A 168 3.43 1.51 42.34
N VAL A 169 4.21 1.30 41.29
CA VAL A 169 5.65 1.07 41.39
C VAL A 169 6.36 2.14 40.57
N LEU A 170 7.17 2.95 41.25
CA LEU A 170 7.97 3.99 40.63
C LEU A 170 9.12 3.35 39.81
N GLY A 171 9.26 3.77 38.56
CA GLY A 171 10.34 3.32 37.69
C GLY A 171 11.68 3.97 38.06
N PRO A 172 12.80 3.46 37.51
CA PRO A 172 14.16 3.88 37.89
C PRO A 172 14.43 5.39 37.80
N SER A 173 13.72 6.08 36.90
CA SER A 173 13.83 7.53 36.72
C SER A 173 13.21 8.39 37.84
N GLY A 174 12.47 7.79 38.78
CA GLY A 174 11.81 8.49 39.88
C GLY A 174 10.60 9.35 39.48
N ILE A 175 10.20 9.36 38.20
CA ILE A 175 9.26 10.34 37.62
C ILE A 175 8.20 9.72 36.70
N ARG A 176 8.23 8.41 36.58
CA ARG A 176 7.22 7.58 35.93
C ARG A 176 7.07 6.35 36.78
N GLY A 177 5.88 5.78 36.82
CA GLY A 177 5.68 4.47 37.37
C GLY A 177 4.58 3.75 36.63
N GLN A 178 4.34 2.52 37.08
CA GLN A 178 3.34 1.65 36.52
C GLN A 178 2.42 1.20 37.65
N CYS A 179 1.12 1.24 37.38
CA CYS A 179 0.12 0.71 38.30
C CYS A 179 0.03 -0.81 38.07
N PHE A 180 0.08 -1.56 39.16
CA PHE A 180 -0.08 -3.00 39.16
C PHE A 180 -1.30 -3.37 39.97
N GLU A 181 -2.09 -4.26 39.40
CA GLU A 181 -3.09 -5.01 40.13
C GLU A 181 -2.41 -6.25 40.73
N ILE A 182 -2.38 -6.35 42.05
CA ILE A 182 -1.71 -7.40 42.80
C ILE A 182 -2.73 -8.33 43.44
N ASP A 183 -2.69 -9.61 43.09
CA ASP A 183 -3.44 -10.69 43.76
C ASP A 183 -2.62 -11.22 44.92
N LYS A 184 -3.07 -10.94 46.15
CA LYS A 184 -2.34 -11.30 47.37
C LYS A 184 -2.26 -12.81 47.59
N VAL A 185 -3.31 -13.55 47.23
CA VAL A 185 -3.40 -14.99 47.48
C VAL A 185 -2.44 -15.73 46.56
N ASN A 186 -2.42 -15.32 45.30
CA ASN A 186 -1.62 -15.98 44.28
C ASN A 186 -0.23 -15.32 44.09
N ASN A 187 0.07 -14.24 44.83
CA ASN A 187 1.26 -13.39 44.70
C ASN A 187 1.51 -12.93 43.25
N LEU A 188 0.46 -12.46 42.57
CA LEU A 188 0.52 -12.09 41.17
C LEU A 188 0.51 -10.59 41.02
N SER A 189 1.15 -10.09 39.97
CA SER A 189 1.02 -8.70 39.58
C SER A 189 0.78 -8.60 38.08
N LYS A 190 -0.15 -7.74 37.69
CA LYS A 190 -0.42 -7.43 36.30
C LYS A 190 -0.46 -5.91 36.13
N PRO A 191 0.22 -5.35 35.12
CA PRO A 191 0.03 -3.96 34.77
C PRO A 191 -1.43 -3.61 34.50
N THR A 192 -1.91 -2.53 35.11
CA THR A 192 -3.25 -1.99 34.90
C THR A 192 -3.21 -0.49 34.55
N SER A 193 -4.36 0.12 34.28
CA SER A 193 -4.46 1.55 34.01
C SER A 193 -4.04 2.37 35.23
N LEU A 194 -3.29 3.45 34.98
CA LEU A 194 -2.78 4.34 36.02
C LEU A 194 -3.88 4.95 36.91
N SER A 195 -5.09 5.09 36.37
CA SER A 195 -6.27 5.58 37.10
C SER A 195 -6.66 4.69 38.29
N GLU A 196 -6.38 3.38 38.24
CA GLU A 196 -6.69 2.45 39.34
C GLU A 196 -5.79 2.65 40.56
N CYS A 197 -4.61 3.24 40.37
CA CYS A 197 -3.70 3.62 41.45
C CYS A 197 -3.81 5.10 41.82
N ARG A 198 -4.77 5.84 41.26
CA ARG A 198 -4.91 7.28 41.53
C ARG A 198 -5.49 7.49 42.93
N PRO A 199 -4.81 8.21 43.84
CA PRO A 199 -5.35 8.53 45.15
C PRO A 199 -6.57 9.46 45.05
N ASP A 200 -7.42 9.45 46.08
CA ASP A 200 -8.61 10.32 46.15
C ASP A 200 -8.26 11.82 46.15
N LYS A 201 -7.11 12.18 46.75
CA LYS A 201 -6.63 13.56 46.86
C LYS A 201 -5.30 13.72 46.16
N THR A 202 -5.30 14.48 45.08
CA THR A 202 -4.10 14.81 44.31
C THR A 202 -3.87 16.32 44.25
N GLN A 203 -2.65 16.69 43.85
CA GLN A 203 -2.25 18.06 43.54
C GLN A 203 -1.40 18.07 42.26
N PHE A 204 -1.25 19.24 41.64
CA PHE A 204 -0.49 19.41 40.41
C PHE A 204 0.80 20.17 40.67
N ILE A 205 1.93 19.61 40.27
CA ILE A 205 3.25 20.24 40.39
C ILE A 205 3.90 20.43 39.02
N TRP A 206 4.46 21.62 38.80
CA TRP A 206 5.24 21.91 37.60
C TRP A 206 6.70 21.52 37.81
N ASN A 207 7.25 20.70 36.91
CA ASN A 207 8.67 20.42 36.87
C ASN A 207 9.32 21.30 35.78
N SER A 208 10.07 22.31 36.21
CA SER A 208 10.69 23.33 35.34
C SER A 208 11.80 22.75 34.45
N GLU A 209 12.58 21.79 34.95
CA GLU A 209 13.66 21.13 34.20
C GLU A 209 13.14 20.37 32.97
N ARG A 210 11.95 19.76 33.09
CA ARG A 210 11.36 18.94 32.02
C ARG A 210 10.24 19.62 31.25
N GLY A 211 9.77 20.77 31.72
CA GLY A 211 8.63 21.48 31.15
C GLY A 211 7.34 20.65 31.17
N ARG A 212 7.09 19.93 32.27
CA ARG A 212 5.93 19.02 32.41
C ARG A 212 5.16 19.27 33.70
N CYS A 213 3.84 19.12 33.60
CA CYS A 213 2.93 19.11 34.74
C CYS A 213 2.74 17.67 35.20
N PHE A 214 2.87 17.43 36.51
CA PHE A 214 2.63 16.14 37.12
C PHE A 214 1.49 16.23 38.12
N GLU A 215 0.63 15.22 38.13
CA GLU A 215 -0.32 14.96 39.20
C GLU A 215 0.33 14.00 40.20
N ILE A 216 0.35 14.40 41.48
CA ILE A 216 0.93 13.63 42.58
C ILE A 216 -0.06 13.59 43.75
N PRO A 217 0.09 12.67 44.71
CA PRO A 217 -0.65 12.68 45.96
C PRO A 217 -0.57 14.03 46.69
N LYS A 218 -1.63 14.41 47.39
CA LYS A 218 -1.68 15.67 48.16
C LYS A 218 -0.64 15.72 49.30
N ASP A 219 -0.22 14.57 49.82
CA ASP A 219 0.85 14.46 50.83
C ASP A 219 2.28 14.62 50.25
N GLY A 220 2.42 14.67 48.92
CA GLY A 220 3.70 14.80 48.22
C GLY A 220 4.45 13.49 47.98
N ASN A 221 3.95 12.34 48.44
CA ASN A 221 4.66 11.07 48.33
C ASN A 221 4.54 10.45 46.93
N ILE A 222 5.43 10.86 46.03
CA ILE A 222 5.46 10.40 44.62
C ILE A 222 5.67 8.89 44.45
N ALA A 223 6.16 8.18 45.48
CA ALA A 223 6.33 6.73 45.43
C ALA A 223 4.98 5.99 45.37
N ASN A 224 3.90 6.65 45.83
CA ASN A 224 2.55 6.09 45.82
C ASN A 224 1.80 6.37 44.51
N TYR A 225 2.12 7.47 43.82
CA TYR A 225 1.51 7.82 42.53
C TYR A 225 2.26 8.98 41.88
N ILE A 226 2.49 8.90 40.57
CA ILE A 226 2.84 10.06 39.76
C ILE A 226 2.32 9.86 38.34
N ALA A 227 1.53 10.82 37.86
CA ALA A 227 1.01 10.83 36.50
C ALA A 227 1.39 12.13 35.78
N THR A 228 1.61 12.06 34.47
CA THR A 228 1.72 13.29 33.67
C THR A 228 0.34 13.87 33.46
N ALA A 229 0.17 15.16 33.75
CA ALA A 229 -1.08 15.89 33.56
C ALA A 229 -0.97 16.89 32.40
N SER A 230 -2.12 17.37 31.92
CA SER A 230 -2.14 18.46 30.94
C SER A 230 -1.51 19.72 31.53
N LYS A 231 -0.70 20.45 30.75
CA LYS A 231 -0.01 21.68 31.19
C LYS A 231 -0.94 22.69 31.89
N ASN A 232 -2.18 22.81 31.41
CA ASN A 232 -3.19 23.72 31.97
C ASN A 232 -3.53 23.46 33.44
N LYS A 233 -3.29 22.26 33.96
CA LYS A 233 -3.54 21.94 35.38
C LYS A 233 -2.47 22.52 36.32
N CYS A 234 -1.28 22.81 35.79
CA CYS A 234 -0.21 23.51 36.51
C CYS A 234 -0.06 24.98 36.07
N ARG A 235 -0.89 25.46 35.14
CA ARG A 235 -0.79 26.82 34.60
C ARG A 235 -1.41 27.79 35.62
N PRO A 236 -0.67 28.80 36.12
CA PRO A 236 -1.23 29.85 36.95
C PRO A 236 -2.35 30.61 36.25
N ASP A 237 -3.14 31.37 37.02
CA ASP A 237 -4.12 32.30 36.48
C ASP A 237 -3.46 33.31 35.52
N ALA A 238 -4.17 33.68 34.45
CA ALA A 238 -3.63 34.54 33.39
C ALA A 238 -3.12 35.90 33.89
N SER A 239 -3.70 36.45 34.97
CA SER A 239 -3.26 37.69 35.62
C SER A 239 -1.85 37.58 36.24
N ASN A 240 -1.41 36.35 36.55
CA ASN A 240 -0.12 36.03 37.14
C ASN A 240 0.91 35.58 36.09
N LEU A 241 0.66 35.78 34.80
CA LEU A 241 1.58 35.40 33.74
C LEU A 241 2.24 36.64 33.10
N ILE A 242 3.47 36.47 32.65
CA ILE A 242 4.20 37.41 31.78
C ILE A 242 4.73 36.66 30.55
N TYR A 243 4.86 37.38 29.44
CA TYR A 243 5.42 36.84 28.20
C TYR A 243 6.83 37.39 27.99
N GLN A 244 7.81 36.52 27.84
CA GLN A 244 9.21 36.88 27.68
C GLN A 244 9.78 36.24 26.42
N TRP A 245 10.35 37.08 25.54
CA TRP A 245 11.12 36.61 24.40
C TRP A 245 12.51 36.15 24.84
N VAL A 246 12.89 34.93 24.47
CA VAL A 246 14.22 34.39 24.73
C VAL A 246 15.04 34.43 23.44
N GLN A 247 16.10 35.22 23.44
CA GLN A 247 17.03 35.32 22.31
C GLN A 247 18.04 34.17 22.38
N SER A 248 17.80 33.12 21.60
CA SER A 248 18.70 31.97 21.41
C SER A 248 18.90 31.69 19.92
N GLU A 249 19.67 30.65 19.56
CA GLU A 249 19.85 30.21 18.17
C GLU A 249 18.50 29.97 17.48
N ASP A 250 17.59 29.30 18.18
CA ASP A 250 16.17 29.22 17.85
C ASP A 250 15.38 30.06 18.85
N PRO A 251 15.06 31.33 18.57
CA PRO A 251 14.42 32.19 19.54
C PRO A 251 12.95 31.77 19.76
N TYR A 252 12.43 32.01 20.96
CA TYR A 252 11.07 31.58 21.33
C TYR A 252 10.43 32.45 22.39
N CYS A 253 9.10 32.44 22.43
CA CYS A 253 8.32 33.06 23.49
C CYS A 253 8.06 32.12 24.66
N LEU A 254 8.35 32.58 25.88
CA LEU A 254 7.98 31.92 27.14
C LEU A 254 6.82 32.64 27.81
N GLU A 255 5.87 31.86 28.32
CA GLU A 255 4.91 32.27 29.32
C GLU A 255 5.44 31.86 30.70
N ILE A 256 5.66 32.84 31.58
CA ILE A 256 6.32 32.66 32.88
C ILE A 256 5.40 33.15 33.99
N SER A 257 5.36 32.45 35.13
CA SER A 257 4.66 32.93 36.34
C SER A 257 5.35 34.17 36.93
N LYS A 258 4.57 35.16 37.36
CA LYS A 258 5.03 36.33 38.13
C LYS A 258 5.53 35.95 39.51
N ASP A 259 4.99 34.88 40.11
CA ASP A 259 5.45 34.39 41.40
C ASP A 259 6.86 33.79 41.28
N LEU A 260 7.80 34.34 42.05
CA LEU A 260 9.21 33.98 42.04
C LEU A 260 9.53 32.76 42.91
N SER A 261 8.53 32.11 43.52
CA SER A 261 8.70 30.88 44.29
C SER A 261 9.39 29.77 43.47
N THR A 262 10.02 28.81 44.18
CA THR A 262 11.04 27.87 43.68
C THR A 262 10.62 26.94 42.52
N ASN A 263 9.36 26.95 42.10
CA ASN A 263 8.83 26.17 40.98
C ASN A 263 8.21 27.05 39.90
N ARG A 264 9.00 27.97 39.32
CA ARG A 264 8.53 28.87 38.25
C ARG A 264 7.93 28.06 37.09
N PHE A 265 6.62 28.21 36.91
CA PHE A 265 5.97 27.78 35.68
C PHE A 265 6.61 28.54 34.51
N GLN A 266 7.10 27.80 33.53
CA GLN A 266 7.65 28.33 32.30
C GLN A 266 7.18 27.45 31.15
N ASN A 267 6.50 28.02 30.16
CA ASN A 267 5.98 27.25 29.05
C ASN A 267 6.27 27.97 27.74
N LYS A 268 6.80 27.25 26.75
CA LYS A 268 6.93 27.78 25.40
C LYS A 268 5.53 27.96 24.79
N VAL A 269 5.26 29.16 24.30
CA VAL A 269 3.96 29.56 23.73
C VAL A 269 4.13 30.12 22.31
N ASN A 270 3.02 30.51 21.67
CA ASN A 270 3.07 31.16 20.36
C ASN A 270 3.77 32.52 20.50
N ASP A 271 4.69 32.79 19.56
CA ASP A 271 5.46 34.02 19.47
C ASP A 271 4.58 35.27 19.43
N GLU A 272 3.38 35.20 18.87
CA GLU A 272 2.41 36.30 18.83
C GLU A 272 2.14 36.91 20.22
N LEU A 273 2.19 36.12 21.29
CA LEU A 273 1.98 36.61 22.66
C LEU A 273 3.12 37.50 23.16
N CYS A 274 4.36 37.22 22.73
CA CYS A 274 5.50 38.09 23.04
C CYS A 274 5.61 39.28 22.08
N LEU A 275 5.07 39.16 20.87
CA LEU A 275 5.23 40.16 19.81
C LEU A 275 4.06 41.14 19.69
N LYS A 276 2.95 40.92 20.43
CA LYS A 276 1.70 41.70 20.32
C LYS A 276 1.90 43.21 20.43
N ASP A 277 2.79 43.64 21.31
CA ASP A 277 3.03 45.06 21.61
C ASP A 277 4.35 45.59 21.01
N ILE A 278 5.00 44.80 20.13
CA ILE A 278 6.28 45.15 19.50
C ILE A 278 6.03 45.46 18.03
N LYS A 279 6.40 46.66 17.58
CA LYS A 279 6.37 47.00 16.16
C LYS A 279 7.47 46.25 15.42
N MET A 280 7.08 45.35 14.53
CA MET A 280 7.99 44.49 13.78
C MET A 280 8.29 45.04 12.37
N ASP A 281 9.49 44.77 11.87
CA ASP A 281 9.89 45.00 10.49
C ASP A 281 10.54 43.74 9.87
N TYR A 282 10.60 43.66 8.54
CA TYR A 282 11.26 42.56 7.84
C TYR A 282 12.56 43.01 7.18
N ARG A 283 13.66 42.34 7.54
CA ARG A 283 15.00 42.61 7.05
C ARG A 283 15.59 41.41 6.34
N PHE A 284 16.02 41.61 5.10
CA PHE A 284 16.76 40.62 4.34
C PHE A 284 18.26 40.72 4.66
N ILE A 285 18.92 39.59 4.90
CA ILE A 285 20.37 39.48 5.07
C ILE A 285 20.90 38.50 4.03
N LYS A 286 21.77 38.98 3.15
CA LYS A 286 22.46 38.16 2.16
C LYS A 286 23.47 37.24 2.87
N VAL A 287 23.32 35.92 2.66
CA VAL A 287 24.20 34.89 3.25
C VAL A 287 25.19 34.36 2.21
N SER A 288 24.84 34.41 0.93
CA SER A 288 25.70 33.96 -0.18
C SER A 288 25.35 34.70 -1.48
N PRO A 289 26.12 34.54 -2.57
CA PRO A 289 25.75 35.09 -3.86
C PRO A 289 24.40 34.60 -4.39
N ILE A 290 23.97 33.38 -4.00
CA ILE A 290 22.79 32.69 -4.53
C ILE A 290 21.55 32.74 -3.61
N ALA A 291 21.70 33.14 -2.34
CA ALA A 291 20.64 33.09 -1.34
C ALA A 291 20.90 34.04 -0.16
N GLY A 292 19.83 34.43 0.52
CA GLY A 292 19.91 35.04 1.85
C GLY A 292 18.82 34.52 2.77
N GLN A 293 18.63 35.23 3.87
CA GLN A 293 17.67 34.90 4.92
C GLN A 293 16.81 36.13 5.22
N CYS A 294 15.55 35.90 5.54
CA CYS A 294 14.64 36.95 5.98
C CYS A 294 14.47 36.87 7.49
N PHE A 295 14.54 38.02 8.15
CA PHE A 295 14.35 38.16 9.58
C PHE A 295 13.21 39.13 9.87
N GLN A 296 12.34 38.74 10.79
CA GLN A 296 11.42 39.64 11.47
C GLN A 296 12.16 40.22 12.67
N ILE A 297 12.33 41.54 12.69
CA ILE A 297 13.09 42.26 13.72
C ILE A 297 12.22 43.31 14.39
N ASP A 298 12.48 43.63 15.65
CA ASP A 298 11.81 44.76 16.28
C ASP A 298 12.32 46.08 15.69
N GLN A 299 11.41 46.97 15.29
CA GLN A 299 11.74 48.23 14.64
C GLN A 299 12.44 49.20 15.58
N GLU A 300 12.07 49.19 16.87
CA GLU A 300 12.58 50.12 17.88
C GLU A 300 14.10 49.92 18.12
N THR A 301 14.55 48.68 18.28
CA THR A 301 15.96 48.38 18.59
C THR A 301 16.72 47.76 17.42
N GLN A 302 16.10 47.71 16.24
CA GLN A 302 16.68 47.17 15.01
C GLN A 302 17.13 45.71 15.17
N GLY A 303 16.35 44.93 15.91
CA GLY A 303 16.57 43.50 16.12
C GLY A 303 17.36 43.12 17.37
N LYS A 304 17.76 44.08 18.22
CA LYS A 304 18.48 43.75 19.47
C LYS A 304 17.58 43.05 20.49
N LYS A 305 16.30 43.42 20.59
CA LYS A 305 15.33 42.77 21.49
C LYS A 305 14.73 41.52 20.86
N VAL A 306 14.36 41.60 19.59
CA VAL A 306 13.72 40.49 18.87
C VAL A 306 14.34 40.37 17.49
N THR A 307 14.99 39.24 17.23
CA THR A 307 15.33 38.82 15.86
C THR A 307 14.85 37.40 15.67
N LYS A 308 13.93 37.20 14.71
CA LYS A 308 13.35 35.90 14.39
C LYS A 308 13.49 35.61 12.91
N LYS A 309 14.04 34.46 12.54
CA LYS A 309 14.08 34.01 11.14
C LYS A 309 12.66 33.72 10.64
N THR A 310 12.33 34.19 9.44
CA THR A 310 11.01 34.00 8.82
C THR A 310 11.13 33.52 7.38
N GLY A 311 10.00 33.23 6.74
CA GLY A 311 9.93 32.86 5.33
C GLY A 311 10.41 34.00 4.43
N LEU A 312 11.13 33.66 3.35
CA LEU A 312 11.66 34.64 2.40
C LEU A 312 10.57 35.50 1.75
N ASP A 313 9.34 34.98 1.62
CA ASP A 313 8.23 35.70 1.02
C ASP A 313 7.89 37.01 1.78
N GLN A 314 8.08 37.05 3.11
CA GLN A 314 7.86 38.27 3.90
C GLN A 314 8.82 39.41 3.52
N CYS A 315 10.06 39.08 3.17
CA CYS A 315 11.00 40.05 2.65
C CYS A 315 10.74 40.34 1.16
N LYS A 316 10.22 39.36 0.40
CA LYS A 316 9.88 39.51 -1.01
C LYS A 316 8.78 40.56 -1.21
N ASP A 317 7.77 40.58 -0.34
CA ASP A 317 6.63 41.50 -0.43
C ASP A 317 7.04 42.98 -0.28
N ARG A 318 8.26 43.25 0.19
CA ARG A 318 8.84 44.60 0.28
C ARG A 318 9.69 44.99 -0.94
N VAL A 319 9.88 44.09 -1.89
CA VAL A 319 10.69 44.34 -3.09
C VAL A 319 9.79 44.81 -4.22
N GLU A 320 10.01 46.03 -4.69
CA GLU A 320 9.17 46.63 -5.74
C GLU A 320 9.33 45.94 -7.11
N GLU A 321 10.56 45.58 -7.47
CA GLU A 321 10.88 44.98 -8.76
C GLU A 321 11.82 43.80 -8.61
N LEU A 322 11.42 42.64 -9.16
CA LEU A 322 12.20 41.41 -9.16
C LEU A 322 12.69 41.09 -10.57
N GLU A 323 13.93 40.60 -10.66
CA GLU A 323 14.54 40.11 -11.89
C GLU A 323 14.96 38.65 -11.70
N ILE A 324 14.81 37.82 -12.73
CA ILE A 324 15.25 36.42 -12.72
C ILE A 324 16.50 36.29 -13.58
N ILE A 325 17.62 35.94 -12.96
CA ILE A 325 18.91 35.83 -13.64
C ILE A 325 19.55 34.44 -13.44
N PRO A 326 20.22 33.89 -14.46
CA PRO A 326 21.09 32.73 -14.28
C PRO A 326 22.43 33.16 -13.67
N LEU A 327 22.91 32.48 -12.61
CA LEU A 327 24.20 32.77 -11.97
C LEU A 327 25.04 31.50 -11.78
N THR A 328 26.33 31.55 -12.13
CA THR A 328 27.27 30.44 -11.89
C THR A 328 27.98 30.68 -10.57
N TYR A 329 27.92 29.73 -9.65
CA TYR A 329 28.62 29.80 -8.37
C TYR A 329 29.16 28.41 -8.03
N ASN A 330 30.45 28.30 -7.68
CA ASN A 330 31.12 27.03 -7.39
C ASN A 330 30.92 25.96 -8.48
N LYS A 331 31.13 26.32 -9.76
CA LYS A 331 30.93 25.46 -10.95
C LYS A 331 29.50 24.89 -11.11
N LYS A 332 28.53 25.37 -10.32
CA LYS A 332 27.12 25.01 -10.41
C LYS A 332 26.32 26.19 -10.93
N SER A 333 25.32 25.89 -11.75
CA SER A 333 24.44 26.88 -12.33
C SER A 333 23.12 26.98 -11.56
N TYR A 334 22.77 28.20 -11.16
CA TYR A 334 21.58 28.54 -10.40
C TYR A 334 20.69 29.50 -11.20
N CYS A 335 19.39 29.47 -10.89
CA CYS A 335 18.43 30.46 -11.31
C CYS A 335 18.03 31.27 -10.08
N ILE A 336 18.19 32.59 -10.11
CA ILE A 336 18.02 33.42 -8.92
C ILE A 336 16.99 34.50 -9.22
N GLU A 337 16.02 34.64 -8.33
CA GLU A 337 15.12 35.80 -8.25
C GLU A 337 15.81 36.84 -7.35
N ILE A 338 16.12 38.02 -7.88
CA ILE A 338 16.83 39.10 -7.17
C ILE A 338 16.06 40.42 -7.19
N ASP A 339 16.29 41.26 -6.20
CA ASP A 339 15.88 42.66 -6.17
C ASP A 339 16.60 43.44 -7.29
N LYS A 340 15.81 43.98 -8.23
CA LYS A 340 16.33 44.69 -9.40
C LYS A 340 16.98 46.02 -9.03
N LYS A 341 16.48 46.71 -7.98
CA LYS A 341 17.00 48.01 -7.52
C LYS A 341 18.23 47.85 -6.64
N ASN A 342 18.27 46.82 -5.78
CA ASN A 342 19.39 46.56 -4.87
C ASN A 342 20.06 45.20 -5.16
N LYS A 343 20.73 45.10 -6.32
CA LYS A 343 21.37 43.85 -6.78
C LYS A 343 22.50 43.34 -5.89
N GLU A 344 23.10 44.18 -5.05
CA GLU A 344 24.25 43.78 -4.22
C GLU A 344 23.84 43.22 -2.85
N SER A 345 22.94 43.90 -2.15
CA SER A 345 22.55 43.59 -0.76
C SER A 345 21.08 43.24 -0.59
N GLY A 346 20.24 43.54 -1.60
CA GLY A 346 18.81 43.29 -1.58
C GLY A 346 18.44 41.82 -1.67
N TYR A 347 17.12 41.58 -1.64
CA TYR A 347 16.51 40.27 -1.66
C TYR A 347 17.08 39.39 -2.77
N ARG A 348 17.35 38.13 -2.43
CA ARG A 348 17.68 37.10 -3.41
C ARG A 348 17.27 35.71 -2.92
N ARG A 349 16.73 34.90 -3.81
CA ARG A 349 16.55 33.47 -3.57
C ARG A 349 16.84 32.64 -4.80
N SER A 350 17.40 31.46 -4.58
CA SER A 350 17.47 30.42 -5.61
C SER A 350 16.06 29.91 -5.89
N ILE A 351 15.68 29.90 -7.16
CA ILE A 351 14.41 29.37 -7.64
C ILE A 351 14.67 28.18 -8.57
N SER A 352 13.59 27.47 -8.91
CA SER A 352 13.67 26.34 -9.84
C SER A 352 14.25 26.77 -11.18
N LYS A 353 15.17 25.97 -11.74
CA LYS A 353 15.79 26.21 -13.06
C LYS A 353 14.78 26.47 -14.18
N LYS A 354 13.55 25.94 -14.05
CA LYS A 354 12.45 26.14 -15.01
C LYS A 354 12.13 27.62 -15.28
N TYR A 355 12.40 28.51 -14.32
CA TYR A 355 12.13 29.94 -14.45
C TYR A 355 13.23 30.69 -15.23
N CYS A 356 14.44 30.13 -15.31
CA CYS A 356 15.52 30.62 -16.19
C CYS A 356 15.60 29.83 -17.49
N THR A 357 14.69 28.89 -17.71
CA THR A 357 14.68 28.04 -18.89
C THR A 357 13.61 28.57 -19.86
N ILE A 358 14.05 29.10 -20.99
CA ILE A 358 13.13 29.51 -22.06
C ILE A 358 12.69 28.24 -22.78
N ARG A 359 11.40 27.91 -22.69
CA ARG A 359 10.84 26.73 -23.35
C ARG A 359 10.62 27.04 -24.83
N THR A 360 11.20 26.23 -25.71
CA THR A 360 10.92 26.31 -27.15
C THR A 360 9.75 25.38 -27.52
N THR A 361 9.29 25.43 -28.76
CA THR A 361 8.29 24.50 -29.31
C THR A 361 8.92 23.32 -30.05
N GLU A 362 10.24 23.16 -30.00
CA GLU A 362 10.94 22.13 -30.76
C GLU A 362 11.00 20.80 -30.00
N PHE A 363 10.77 19.71 -30.74
CA PHE A 363 10.73 18.36 -30.23
C PHE A 363 11.61 17.45 -31.09
N LYS A 364 12.28 16.48 -30.45
CA LYS A 364 13.16 15.52 -31.12
C LYS A 364 12.98 14.13 -30.52
N TRP A 365 12.70 13.16 -31.38
CA TRP A 365 12.70 11.76 -30.99
C TRP A 365 14.15 11.24 -30.94
N ILE A 366 14.50 10.57 -29.85
CA ILE A 366 15.78 9.88 -29.72
C ILE A 366 15.49 8.38 -29.60
N PRO A 367 15.74 7.59 -30.67
CA PRO A 367 15.52 6.15 -30.64
C PRO A 367 16.48 5.47 -29.66
N ASN A 368 16.03 4.38 -29.03
CA ASN A 368 16.87 3.54 -28.19
C ASN A 368 17.84 2.73 -29.06
N SER A 369 19.10 2.67 -28.65
CA SER A 369 20.17 1.99 -29.40
C SER A 369 19.96 0.47 -29.52
N GLU A 370 19.27 -0.17 -28.58
CA GLU A 370 18.99 -1.62 -28.60
C GLU A 370 17.71 -1.97 -29.35
N ASN A 371 16.72 -1.08 -29.36
CA ASN A 371 15.43 -1.29 -30.02
C ASN A 371 14.91 0.05 -30.55
N PRO A 372 14.97 0.32 -31.87
CA PRO A 372 14.59 1.62 -32.41
C PRO A 372 13.10 1.94 -32.21
N PHE A 373 12.25 0.94 -31.99
CA PHE A 373 10.81 1.13 -31.70
C PHE A 373 10.56 1.64 -30.28
N GLU A 374 11.53 1.54 -29.39
CA GLU A 374 11.52 2.18 -28.08
C GLU A 374 12.42 3.43 -28.15
N GLY A 375 12.05 4.50 -27.46
CA GLY A 375 12.79 5.74 -27.50
C GLY A 375 12.21 6.78 -26.56
N GLN A 376 12.74 7.99 -26.62
CA GLN A 376 12.28 9.10 -25.80
C GLN A 376 12.07 10.34 -26.66
N CYS A 377 10.88 10.92 -26.55
CA CYS A 377 10.64 12.25 -27.08
C CYS A 377 11.29 13.29 -26.14
N LYS A 378 12.14 14.15 -26.70
CA LYS A 378 12.76 15.25 -25.99
C LYS A 378 12.19 16.59 -26.46
N LYS A 379 12.03 17.53 -25.54
CA LYS A 379 11.66 18.92 -25.80
C LYS A 379 12.90 19.81 -25.61
N MET A 380 13.17 20.67 -26.58
CA MET A 380 14.27 21.63 -26.49
C MET A 380 13.91 22.81 -25.58
N SER A 381 14.90 23.26 -24.84
CA SER A 381 14.78 24.44 -23.99
C SER A 381 16.11 25.17 -23.94
N LEU A 382 16.09 26.49 -23.91
CA LEU A 382 17.30 27.30 -23.82
C LEU A 382 17.54 27.63 -22.34
N TYR A 383 18.70 27.23 -21.84
CA TYR A 383 19.17 27.57 -20.51
C TYR A 383 20.50 28.28 -20.65
N ARG A 384 20.54 29.59 -20.38
CA ARG A 384 21.71 30.46 -20.62
C ARG A 384 22.15 30.54 -22.09
N GLY A 385 21.20 30.42 -23.01
CA GLY A 385 21.50 30.34 -24.43
C GLY A 385 22.02 28.98 -24.89
N GLU A 386 22.26 28.02 -23.99
CA GLU A 386 22.61 26.64 -24.36
C GLU A 386 21.36 25.78 -24.53
N GLU A 387 21.36 24.91 -25.53
CA GLU A 387 20.29 23.94 -25.76
C GLU A 387 20.31 22.82 -24.72
N VAL A 388 19.18 22.64 -24.05
CA VAL A 388 18.95 21.56 -23.08
C VAL A 388 17.71 20.78 -23.50
N TRP A 389 17.87 19.46 -23.65
CA TRP A 389 16.83 18.54 -24.11
C TRP A 389 16.22 17.76 -22.93
N GLY A 390 14.98 18.07 -22.57
CA GLY A 390 14.25 17.42 -21.48
C GLY A 390 13.24 16.37 -21.97
N ASN A 391 12.93 15.35 -21.17
CA ASN A 391 11.90 14.36 -21.53
C ASN A 391 10.51 15.01 -21.69
N THR A 392 9.73 14.52 -22.65
CA THR A 392 8.33 14.88 -22.84
C THR A 392 7.51 13.67 -23.30
N THR A 393 6.20 13.85 -23.50
CA THR A 393 5.34 12.78 -23.99
C THR A 393 5.58 12.50 -25.46
N ASP A 394 5.59 11.23 -25.86
CA ASP A 394 5.80 10.79 -27.25
C ASP A 394 4.91 11.53 -28.26
N LYS A 395 3.68 11.87 -27.87
CA LYS A 395 2.73 12.62 -28.71
C LYS A 395 3.29 13.94 -29.27
N ASN A 396 4.22 14.58 -28.58
CA ASN A 396 4.82 15.83 -29.03
C ASN A 396 5.86 15.64 -30.14
N CYS A 397 6.40 14.43 -30.28
CA CYS A 397 7.27 14.05 -31.40
C CYS A 397 6.50 13.33 -32.51
N LYS A 398 5.17 13.28 -32.42
CA LYS A 398 4.34 12.64 -33.44
C LYS A 398 4.38 13.50 -34.71
N THR A 399 4.68 12.85 -35.83
CA THR A 399 4.68 13.48 -37.15
C THR A 399 3.27 13.55 -37.73
N GLU A 400 3.10 14.34 -38.80
CA GLU A 400 1.78 14.51 -39.46
C GLU A 400 1.25 13.20 -40.05
N SER A 401 2.15 12.29 -40.44
CA SER A 401 1.82 11.04 -41.13
C SER A 401 2.41 9.84 -40.39
N THR A 402 1.54 9.03 -39.78
CA THR A 402 1.92 7.82 -39.04
C THR A 402 1.26 6.56 -39.60
N ARG A 403 1.84 5.39 -39.27
CA ARG A 403 1.25 4.08 -39.54
C ARG A 403 1.39 3.16 -38.32
N TYR A 404 0.51 2.16 -38.23
CA TYR A 404 0.60 1.13 -37.19
C TYR A 404 1.47 -0.03 -37.64
N TYR A 405 2.38 -0.47 -36.77
CA TYR A 405 3.34 -1.52 -37.04
C TYR A 405 3.42 -2.50 -35.86
N TRP A 406 3.25 -3.79 -36.14
CA TRP A 406 3.43 -4.84 -35.15
C TRP A 406 4.89 -5.27 -35.14
N TYR A 407 5.60 -5.00 -34.04
CA TYR A 407 7.01 -5.35 -33.89
C TYR A 407 7.16 -6.51 -32.91
N THR A 408 7.79 -7.59 -33.39
CA THR A 408 8.25 -8.74 -32.62
C THR A 408 9.77 -8.66 -32.52
N PRO A 409 10.34 -8.28 -31.36
CA PRO A 409 11.78 -8.12 -31.26
C PRO A 409 12.47 -9.48 -31.29
N ASP A 410 13.40 -9.66 -32.22
CA ASP A 410 14.23 -10.89 -32.33
C ASP A 410 15.05 -11.13 -31.04
N ALA A 411 15.38 -10.07 -30.30
CA ALA A 411 16.18 -10.10 -29.06
C ALA A 411 15.37 -10.17 -27.75
N PHE A 412 14.04 -10.01 -27.79
CA PHE A 412 13.18 -10.13 -26.59
C PHE A 412 13.24 -11.47 -25.85
N PRO A 413 13.42 -12.63 -26.53
CA PRO A 413 13.58 -13.92 -25.87
C PRO A 413 14.71 -13.86 -24.85
N ILE A 414 15.85 -13.25 -25.18
CA ILE A 414 17.07 -13.28 -24.34
C ILE A 414 16.83 -12.62 -22.96
N LYS A 415 16.19 -11.44 -22.92
CA LYS A 415 15.89 -10.73 -21.66
C LYS A 415 14.80 -11.43 -20.83
N TRP A 416 13.76 -11.94 -21.49
CA TRP A 416 12.72 -12.72 -20.81
C TRP A 416 13.30 -14.04 -20.26
N ILE A 417 14.16 -14.71 -21.03
CA ILE A 417 14.91 -15.92 -20.64
C ILE A 417 15.77 -15.67 -19.41
N ALA A 418 16.55 -14.59 -19.38
CA ALA A 418 17.35 -14.24 -18.21
C ALA A 418 16.48 -14.05 -16.95
N LYS A 419 15.27 -13.49 -17.12
CA LYS A 419 14.29 -13.32 -16.04
C LYS A 419 13.63 -14.64 -15.61
N GLN A 420 13.37 -15.57 -16.54
CA GLN A 420 12.84 -16.89 -16.22
C GLN A 420 13.89 -17.81 -15.60
N ARG A 421 15.14 -17.78 -16.05
CA ARG A 421 16.29 -18.48 -15.42
C ARG A 421 16.44 -18.09 -13.95
N LYS A 422 16.20 -16.82 -13.59
CA LYS A 422 16.21 -16.36 -12.20
C LYS A 422 15.02 -16.84 -11.36
N ARG A 423 13.91 -17.25 -11.97
CA ARG A 423 12.65 -17.60 -11.29
C ARG A 423 12.38 -19.10 -11.23
N SER A 424 12.88 -19.86 -12.20
CA SER A 424 12.70 -21.31 -12.25
C SER A 424 13.84 -22.02 -11.52
N LYS A 425 13.50 -22.82 -10.49
CA LYS A 425 14.45 -23.76 -9.86
C LYS A 425 14.69 -25.03 -10.70
N SER A 426 13.87 -25.30 -11.72
CA SER A 426 14.02 -26.48 -12.58
C SER A 426 14.91 -26.17 -13.80
N LEU A 427 15.90 -27.04 -14.01
CA LEU A 427 16.82 -27.11 -15.16
C LEU A 427 16.09 -27.51 -16.45
N ILE A 428 15.10 -26.74 -16.89
CA ILE A 428 14.55 -26.91 -18.24
C ILE A 428 15.60 -26.33 -19.20
N ASN A 429 16.00 -27.11 -20.21
CA ASN A 429 16.98 -26.72 -21.22
C ASN A 429 16.41 -25.63 -22.14
N ILE A 430 16.48 -24.39 -21.67
CA ILE A 430 15.97 -23.20 -22.35
C ILE A 430 16.62 -23.01 -23.73
N ASP A 431 17.84 -23.51 -23.94
CA ASP A 431 18.56 -23.35 -25.21
C ASP A 431 17.89 -24.12 -26.37
N SER A 432 17.23 -25.24 -26.08
CA SER A 432 16.41 -26.00 -27.05
C SER A 432 15.10 -25.30 -27.46
N ILE A 433 14.62 -24.35 -26.66
CA ILE A 433 13.42 -23.54 -26.96
C ILE A 433 13.78 -22.42 -27.96
N ILE A 434 15.02 -21.92 -27.89
CA ILE A 434 15.55 -20.81 -28.68
C ILE A 434 15.87 -21.23 -30.12
N SER A 435 16.31 -22.47 -30.34
CA SER A 435 16.74 -22.95 -31.66
C SER A 435 15.58 -23.14 -32.66
N ASN A 436 14.33 -23.09 -32.20
CA ASN A 436 13.16 -23.10 -33.09
C ASN A 436 12.58 -21.69 -33.26
N LYS A 437 12.74 -21.10 -34.45
CA LYS A 437 12.24 -19.76 -34.82
C LYS A 437 10.72 -19.60 -34.62
N ASP A 438 9.96 -20.69 -34.67
CA ASP A 438 8.50 -20.66 -34.46
C ASP A 438 8.10 -20.32 -33.01
N ASN A 439 9.02 -20.48 -32.04
CA ASN A 439 8.78 -20.13 -30.64
C ASN A 439 9.03 -18.66 -30.31
N LEU A 440 9.53 -17.84 -31.25
CA LEU A 440 9.89 -16.43 -31.02
C LEU A 440 8.70 -15.46 -31.16
N VAL A 441 7.57 -15.94 -31.70
CA VAL A 441 6.42 -15.11 -32.09
C VAL A 441 5.63 -14.55 -30.88
N PHE A 442 5.88 -15.02 -29.66
CA PHE A 442 4.99 -14.81 -28.51
C PHE A 442 5.01 -13.43 -27.82
N PHE A 443 5.75 -12.43 -28.31
CA PHE A 443 5.97 -11.16 -27.58
C PHE A 443 5.85 -9.88 -28.42
N GLY A 444 5.04 -9.89 -29.48
CA GLY A 444 4.83 -8.70 -30.29
C GLY A 444 4.16 -7.55 -29.52
N LYS A 445 4.55 -6.31 -29.86
CA LYS A 445 3.90 -5.07 -29.41
C LYS A 445 3.47 -4.26 -30.63
N CYS A 446 2.38 -3.52 -30.49
CA CYS A 446 1.92 -2.60 -31.51
C CYS A 446 2.52 -1.22 -31.27
N TYR A 447 3.08 -0.62 -32.33
CA TYR A 447 3.64 0.71 -32.33
C TYR A 447 2.97 1.58 -33.39
N GLU A 448 2.80 2.86 -33.09
CA GLU A 448 2.53 3.91 -34.07
C GLU A 448 3.87 4.54 -34.43
N ILE A 449 4.27 4.44 -35.70
CA ILE A 449 5.57 4.91 -36.19
C ILE A 449 5.39 5.94 -37.30
N ASP A 450 6.41 6.76 -37.55
CA ASP A 450 6.44 7.64 -38.72
C ASP A 450 6.26 6.83 -40.01
N LYS A 451 5.45 7.34 -40.95
CA LYS A 451 5.11 6.60 -42.18
C LYS A 451 6.31 6.43 -43.12
N GLU A 452 7.19 7.42 -43.20
CA GLU A 452 8.28 7.48 -44.18
C GLU A 452 9.62 7.03 -43.58
N LYS A 453 10.00 7.61 -42.43
CA LYS A 453 11.28 7.37 -41.75
C LYS A 453 11.19 6.32 -40.64
N GLY A 454 9.99 5.80 -40.38
CA GLY A 454 9.77 4.71 -39.44
C GLY A 454 10.14 5.06 -37.99
N PRO A 455 10.60 4.07 -37.19
CA PRO A 455 10.82 4.24 -35.75
C PRO A 455 11.99 5.17 -35.40
N LEU A 456 12.85 5.52 -36.37
CA LEU A 456 13.99 6.43 -36.19
C LEU A 456 13.54 7.88 -35.99
N LEU A 457 12.42 8.28 -36.58
CA LEU A 457 11.87 9.64 -36.43
C LEU A 457 10.76 9.70 -35.37
N TYR A 458 9.96 8.65 -35.24
CA TYR A 458 8.91 8.58 -34.22
C TYR A 458 8.48 7.13 -34.01
N SER A 459 8.31 6.73 -32.75
CA SER A 459 7.65 5.49 -32.37
C SER A 459 6.94 5.63 -31.03
N SER A 460 5.70 5.19 -30.92
CA SER A 460 5.02 5.12 -29.62
C SER A 460 4.20 3.85 -29.50
N SER A 461 4.24 3.20 -28.34
CA SER A 461 3.49 1.97 -28.11
C SER A 461 2.00 2.27 -27.99
N VAL A 462 1.18 1.53 -28.75
CA VAL A 462 -0.27 1.70 -28.78
C VAL A 462 -0.99 0.37 -28.50
N SER A 463 -2.31 0.45 -28.30
CA SER A 463 -3.12 -0.74 -28.10
C SER A 463 -2.99 -1.71 -29.28
N SER A 464 -2.81 -3.00 -28.97
CA SER A 464 -2.77 -4.08 -29.96
C SER A 464 -3.97 -4.12 -30.91
N LYS A 465 -5.11 -3.52 -30.53
CA LYS A 465 -6.27 -3.39 -31.42
C LYS A 465 -5.98 -2.59 -32.69
N LYS A 466 -5.05 -1.62 -32.64
CA LYS A 466 -4.71 -0.75 -33.79
C LYS A 466 -3.84 -1.44 -34.84
N CYS A 467 -3.09 -2.47 -34.44
CA CYS A 467 -2.35 -3.34 -35.36
C CYS A 467 -3.10 -4.62 -35.71
N LYS A 468 -4.36 -4.77 -35.26
CA LYS A 468 -5.14 -5.98 -35.55
C LYS A 468 -5.53 -5.95 -37.03
N PRO A 469 -5.15 -6.95 -37.84
CA PRO A 469 -5.61 -7.04 -39.23
C PRO A 469 -7.12 -7.27 -39.29
N SER A 470 -7.73 -7.00 -40.45
CA SER A 470 -9.16 -7.21 -40.68
C SER A 470 -9.55 -8.68 -40.52
N GLU A 471 -8.68 -9.60 -40.97
CA GLU A 471 -8.90 -11.04 -40.89
C GLU A 471 -8.05 -11.69 -39.81
N THR A 472 -8.70 -12.09 -38.71
CA THR A 472 -8.04 -12.84 -37.64
C THR A 472 -8.74 -14.15 -37.35
N THR A 473 -7.98 -15.19 -37.02
CA THR A 473 -8.51 -16.45 -36.48
C THR A 473 -7.99 -16.69 -35.08
N LEU A 474 -8.74 -17.47 -34.29
CA LEU A 474 -8.23 -18.01 -33.03
C LEU A 474 -7.35 -19.22 -33.35
N ARG A 475 -6.25 -19.36 -32.62
CA ARG A 475 -5.37 -20.52 -32.70
C ARG A 475 -4.84 -20.84 -31.32
N TYR A 476 -4.99 -22.09 -30.92
CA TYR A 476 -4.36 -22.58 -29.71
C TYR A 476 -2.93 -23.00 -30.03
N PHE A 477 -1.95 -22.38 -29.38
CA PHE A 477 -0.56 -22.79 -29.51
C PHE A 477 -0.19 -23.62 -28.30
N HIS A 478 0.06 -24.91 -28.54
CA HIS A 478 0.68 -25.80 -27.57
C HIS A 478 2.15 -25.98 -27.97
N PRO A 479 3.12 -25.31 -27.33
CA PRO A 479 4.51 -25.63 -27.59
C PRO A 479 4.68 -27.11 -27.21
N LYS A 480 5.13 -27.95 -28.16
CA LYS A 480 5.18 -29.42 -28.05
C LYS A 480 6.00 -29.95 -26.87
N LYS A 481 6.56 -29.10 -25.99
CA LYS A 481 7.31 -29.58 -24.82
C LYS A 481 7.12 -28.85 -23.48
N TYR A 482 7.27 -27.54 -23.26
CA TYR A 482 7.36 -27.05 -21.85
C TYR A 482 6.91 -25.61 -21.48
N LEU A 483 5.82 -25.08 -22.05
CA LEU A 483 5.16 -23.88 -21.48
C LEU A 483 3.65 -24.05 -21.60
N ASN A 484 2.90 -23.61 -20.58
CA ASN A 484 1.44 -23.58 -20.61
C ASN A 484 0.98 -23.06 -21.97
N GLY A 485 0.31 -23.93 -22.74
CA GLY A 485 -0.30 -23.54 -24.00
C GLY A 485 -1.22 -22.35 -23.78
N GLY A 486 -1.56 -21.67 -24.87
CA GLY A 486 -2.43 -20.51 -24.77
C GLY A 486 -3.29 -20.35 -25.99
N CYS A 487 -4.43 -19.73 -25.78
CA CYS A 487 -5.25 -19.24 -26.87
C CYS A 487 -4.71 -17.91 -27.40
N PHE A 488 -4.60 -17.77 -28.72
CA PHE A 488 -4.15 -16.54 -29.36
C PHE A 488 -5.05 -16.14 -30.53
N VAL A 489 -5.16 -14.84 -30.74
CA VAL A 489 -5.71 -14.25 -31.96
C VAL A 489 -4.56 -14.02 -32.93
N VAL A 490 -4.58 -14.69 -34.08
CA VAL A 490 -3.57 -14.57 -35.14
C VAL A 490 -4.15 -13.94 -36.40
N ASP A 491 -3.29 -13.26 -37.14
CA ASP A 491 -3.57 -12.92 -38.54
C ASP A 491 -3.85 -14.19 -39.37
N LYS A 492 -4.95 -14.20 -40.13
CA LYS A 492 -5.37 -15.38 -40.91
C LYS A 492 -4.40 -15.67 -42.06
N LYS A 493 -3.89 -14.62 -42.73
CA LYS A 493 -3.04 -14.73 -43.92
C LYS A 493 -1.67 -15.31 -43.61
N THR A 494 -1.09 -14.88 -42.50
CA THR A 494 0.28 -15.22 -42.10
C THR A 494 0.36 -16.19 -40.93
N ARG A 495 -0.81 -16.63 -40.43
CA ARG A 495 -0.94 -17.60 -39.34
C ARG A 495 -0.19 -17.22 -38.06
N GLY A 496 0.04 -15.92 -37.84
CA GLY A 496 0.64 -15.38 -36.62
C GLY A 496 1.94 -14.60 -36.80
N SER A 497 2.60 -14.66 -37.96
CA SER A 497 3.89 -13.97 -38.12
C SER A 497 3.77 -12.44 -38.16
N GLN A 498 2.67 -11.90 -38.69
CA GLN A 498 2.43 -10.44 -38.70
C GLN A 498 1.63 -9.93 -37.50
N PHE A 499 0.85 -10.79 -36.84
CA PHE A 499 0.07 -10.43 -35.65
C PHE A 499 -0.25 -11.67 -34.83
N LEU A 500 0.09 -11.65 -33.54
CA LEU A 500 -0.21 -12.70 -32.57
C LEU A 500 -0.49 -12.07 -31.21
N LYS A 501 -1.71 -12.22 -30.68
CA LYS A 501 -2.08 -11.69 -29.37
C LYS A 501 -2.68 -12.77 -28.47
N LYS A 502 -2.14 -12.94 -27.26
CA LYS A 502 -2.71 -13.86 -26.25
C LYS A 502 -4.11 -13.40 -25.81
N THR A 503 -5.03 -14.34 -25.70
CA THR A 503 -6.39 -14.15 -25.16
C THR A 503 -6.66 -15.19 -24.06
N LEU A 504 -7.88 -15.20 -23.51
CA LEU A 504 -8.29 -16.19 -22.51
C LEU A 504 -8.40 -17.58 -23.14
N ASP A 505 -7.94 -18.62 -22.44
CA ASP A 505 -7.93 -19.99 -22.97
C ASP A 505 -9.34 -20.50 -23.30
N LYS A 506 -10.36 -20.05 -22.54
CA LYS A 506 -11.77 -20.32 -22.83
C LYS A 506 -12.21 -19.89 -24.23
N ALA A 507 -11.57 -18.88 -24.82
CA ALA A 507 -11.91 -18.42 -26.16
C ALA A 507 -11.53 -19.43 -27.25
N CYS A 508 -10.52 -20.28 -27.03
CA CYS A 508 -10.11 -21.35 -27.95
C CYS A 508 -10.66 -22.71 -27.51
N LYS A 509 -11.79 -22.79 -26.81
CA LYS A 509 -12.28 -24.09 -26.33
C LYS A 509 -12.42 -25.11 -27.48
N ASP A 510 -12.97 -24.68 -28.61
CA ASP A 510 -13.22 -25.55 -29.77
C ASP A 510 -11.92 -25.85 -30.53
N GLU A 511 -11.05 -24.86 -30.71
CA GLU A 511 -9.71 -25.04 -31.29
C GLU A 511 -8.82 -25.95 -30.44
N PHE A 512 -8.88 -25.83 -29.12
CA PHE A 512 -8.15 -26.67 -28.19
C PHE A 512 -8.57 -28.14 -28.32
N LEU A 513 -9.88 -28.40 -28.41
CA LEU A 513 -10.41 -29.76 -28.60
C LEU A 513 -9.98 -30.33 -29.95
N LYS A 514 -9.96 -29.50 -31.00
CA LYS A 514 -9.48 -29.89 -32.33
C LYS A 514 -7.99 -30.23 -32.32
N THR A 515 -7.15 -29.34 -31.79
CA THR A 515 -5.70 -29.56 -31.68
C THR A 515 -5.36 -30.75 -30.77
N LYS A 516 -6.13 -30.98 -29.70
CA LYS A 516 -5.96 -32.15 -28.84
C LYS A 516 -6.22 -33.44 -29.61
N LYS A 517 -7.30 -33.50 -30.40
CA LYS A 517 -7.61 -34.65 -31.25
C LYS A 517 -6.52 -34.90 -32.30
N GLU A 518 -6.05 -33.84 -32.97
CA GLU A 518 -4.92 -33.92 -33.92
C GLU A 518 -3.64 -34.45 -33.25
N ILE A 519 -3.31 -34.01 -32.03
CA ILE A 519 -2.16 -34.53 -31.25
C ILE A 519 -2.38 -35.99 -30.83
N GLU A 520 -3.59 -36.38 -30.43
CA GLU A 520 -3.93 -37.76 -30.07
C GLU A 520 -3.86 -38.70 -31.28
N ASP A 521 -4.29 -38.24 -32.45
CA ASP A 521 -4.21 -38.98 -33.71
C ASP A 521 -2.73 -39.10 -34.17
N GLU A 522 -1.95 -38.00 -34.14
CA GLU A 522 -0.50 -38.03 -34.42
C GLU A 522 0.26 -38.99 -33.49
N ASN A 523 -0.06 -39.01 -32.19
CA ASN A 523 0.58 -39.91 -31.23
C ASN A 523 0.13 -41.36 -31.40
N ARG A 524 -1.11 -41.60 -31.84
CA ARG A 524 -1.63 -42.95 -32.12
C ARG A 524 -0.93 -43.57 -33.32
N ASP A 525 -0.71 -42.79 -34.38
CA ASP A 525 0.03 -43.23 -35.55
C ASP A 525 1.50 -43.51 -35.20
N TYR A 526 2.10 -42.73 -34.30
CA TYR A 526 3.46 -42.98 -33.81
C TYR A 526 3.57 -44.27 -32.97
N ILE A 527 2.55 -44.60 -32.18
CA ILE A 527 2.54 -45.82 -31.35
C ILE A 527 2.25 -47.08 -32.19
N ASN A 528 1.40 -46.99 -33.21
CA ASN A 528 1.05 -48.12 -34.08
C ASN A 528 2.06 -48.36 -35.22
N GLY A 529 3.00 -47.44 -35.42
CA GLY A 529 4.11 -47.56 -36.38
C GLY A 529 5.40 -48.14 -35.79
N ILE A 530 5.36 -48.63 -34.55
CA ILE A 530 6.41 -49.39 -33.84
C ILE A 530 5.88 -50.79 -33.63
#